data_AF-A0A7C2FIT4-F1
#
_entry.id   AF-A0A7C2FIT4-F1
#
_cell.length_a   1.000
_cell.length_b   1.000
_cell.length_c   1.000
_cell.angle_alpha   90.00
_cell.angle_beta   90.00
_cell.angle_gamma   90.00
#
_symmetry.space_group_name_H-M   'P 1'
#
loop_
_entity.id
_entity.type
_entity.pdbx_description
1 polymer ?
#
loop_
_entity_poly.entity_id
_entity_poly.type
_entity_poly.pdbx_seq_one_letter_code
_entity_poly.pdbx_strand_id
1 'polypeptide(L)'
;MKGIRSILRRGEEHPEAGESRQPERCLACGALLEGSRLYERYRVCHACGFHFHLTALERIATLADLGSFHEDDRGISAIDPLSFPGSGRHSYRSRVIQEQRRTRLTEAAVTGRAAIGGHDVVIGVVDFAFLGGSIGVAAGERLARAFERARARRVPVVLVCSTSGTRMQEGLLALMQGPRIAVAVERFAREGLPYVCILTDPTTGSAYTGFINLADILIAEPNALVGYAALRALEETTKNGLPEGAHTSEAHLQHGLLDAVVARPQLRETVAGLLDLLSQGRLPEGSPGGQGGHLHHTPRPAWQQVQLSRHENRPTAREFIERMTTAFFELRGDRSGTDDPAVVAGIGAIDGEAAVFVGQVRPHGSEGNGLIGPAGFRKAERAFRLASRLGLPVVTMVDRAGADPSLAAEEAGLGHAVARCMAAMLAVQSPTVAVITGEGNSEAAMAMAAADRVLMLDNAVYEVVRPEDAAAVLDGGPAEVAERLRLTSHDCLRLGIVDHTVPEPGEGAHTNHAEAAALLRRAITRELARLRRMRQKRRLEARYARYRETGSTHSRIRGRLERRWAHLQDRIGGAVDRLRGRAFRRRADFPDEGIPV
;
A
#
# COMPACT_ATOMS: atom_id res chain seq x y z
N MET A 1 26.61 -16.29 23.66
CA MET A 1 25.17 -16.16 23.32
C MET A 1 24.54 -17.55 23.39
N LYS A 2 23.55 -17.76 24.26
CA LYS A 2 22.87 -19.07 24.35
C LYS A 2 21.94 -19.21 23.14
N GLY A 3 22.05 -20.32 22.40
CA GLY A 3 21.34 -20.53 21.14
C GLY A 3 19.80 -20.52 21.26
N ILE A 4 19.13 -20.37 20.12
CA ILE A 4 17.67 -20.30 19.92
C ILE A 4 16.90 -21.41 20.67
N ARG A 5 17.51 -22.60 20.85
CA ARG A 5 16.98 -23.70 21.68
C ARG A 5 16.68 -23.31 23.14
N SER A 6 17.35 -22.29 23.69
CA SER A 6 17.10 -21.79 25.06
C SER A 6 15.87 -20.87 25.17
N ILE A 7 15.39 -20.33 24.05
CA ILE A 7 14.17 -19.53 23.96
C ILE A 7 12.93 -20.46 23.97
N LEU A 8 13.02 -21.60 23.27
CA LEU A 8 11.93 -22.56 23.12
C LEU A 8 11.63 -23.42 24.37
N ARG A 9 12.57 -23.55 25.31
CA ARG A 9 12.42 -24.35 26.54
C ARG A 9 11.74 -23.61 27.71
N ARG A 10 11.48 -22.31 27.58
CA ARG A 10 11.02 -21.46 28.71
C ARG A 10 9.51 -21.46 29.00
N GLY A 11 8.71 -22.20 28.22
CA GLY A 11 7.26 -22.30 28.41
C GLY A 11 6.77 -23.51 29.22
N GLU A 12 7.65 -24.41 29.67
CA GLU A 12 7.26 -25.71 30.25
C GLU A 12 7.55 -25.87 31.75
N GLU A 13 8.31 -24.98 32.39
CA GLU A 13 8.48 -25.00 33.86
C GLU A 13 7.29 -24.33 34.54
N HIS A 14 6.42 -25.16 35.15
CA HIS A 14 5.22 -24.76 35.88
C HIS A 14 5.59 -24.23 37.27
N PRO A 15 5.36 -22.94 37.59
CA PRO A 15 5.35 -22.50 38.98
C PRO A 15 4.06 -23.02 39.64
N GLU A 16 4.18 -23.63 40.81
CA GLU A 16 3.05 -23.92 41.68
C GLU A 16 2.29 -22.63 42.04
N ALA A 17 1.01 -22.78 42.40
CA ALA A 17 0.09 -21.68 42.68
C ALA A 17 0.61 -20.75 43.80
N GLY A 18 1.20 -19.63 43.40
CA GLY A 18 1.61 -18.52 44.27
C GLY A 18 2.35 -17.49 43.41
N GLU A 19 1.84 -16.26 43.38
CA GLU A 19 2.38 -15.04 42.75
C GLU A 19 3.46 -15.24 41.66
N SER A 20 3.11 -14.97 40.40
CA SER A 20 4.10 -14.90 39.31
C SER A 20 5.18 -13.86 39.64
N ARG A 21 6.29 -14.29 40.23
CA ARG A 21 7.47 -13.45 40.45
C ARG A 21 7.94 -12.95 39.10
N GLN A 22 7.81 -11.65 38.90
CA GLN A 22 8.34 -10.99 37.70
C GLN A 22 9.84 -11.26 37.65
N PRO A 23 10.40 -11.63 36.49
CA PRO A 23 11.81 -11.94 36.40
C PRO A 23 12.65 -10.71 36.77
N GLU A 24 13.52 -10.85 37.77
CA GLU A 24 14.48 -9.81 38.19
C GLU A 24 15.55 -9.54 37.13
N ARG A 25 15.75 -10.49 36.21
CA ARG A 25 16.75 -10.43 35.13
C ARG A 25 16.15 -10.71 33.77
N CYS A 26 16.68 -10.05 32.76
CA CYS A 26 16.25 -10.22 31.38
C CYS A 26 16.51 -11.65 30.90
N LEU A 27 15.47 -12.28 30.35
CA LEU A 27 15.56 -13.62 29.79
C LEU A 27 16.51 -13.66 28.57
N ALA A 28 16.62 -12.58 27.79
CA ALA A 28 17.48 -12.53 26.61
C ALA A 28 18.94 -12.18 26.95
N CYS A 29 19.18 -11.06 27.65
CA CYS A 29 20.53 -10.52 27.86
C CYS A 29 21.06 -10.63 29.31
N GLY A 30 20.24 -11.04 30.28
CA GLY A 30 20.64 -11.18 31.69
C GLY A 30 20.73 -9.87 32.50
N ALA A 31 20.43 -8.72 31.89
CA ALA A 31 20.39 -7.41 32.56
C ALA A 31 19.40 -7.40 33.72
N LEU A 32 19.70 -6.71 34.81
CA LEU A 32 18.76 -6.49 35.92
C LEU A 32 17.58 -5.63 35.43
N LEU A 33 16.36 -5.99 35.81
CA LEU A 33 15.12 -5.33 35.33
C LEU A 33 14.47 -4.44 36.38
N GLU A 34 14.85 -4.60 37.65
CA GLU A 34 14.35 -3.79 38.76
C GLU A 34 14.68 -2.30 38.57
N GLY A 35 13.72 -1.42 38.88
CA GLY A 35 13.85 0.05 38.74
C GLY A 35 13.77 0.57 37.30
N SER A 36 13.60 -0.31 36.30
CA SER A 36 13.44 0.08 34.91
C SER A 36 12.00 0.50 34.61
N ARG A 37 11.75 1.80 34.45
CA ARG A 37 10.44 2.34 34.03
C ARG A 37 9.89 1.68 32.76
N LEU A 38 10.78 1.35 31.81
CA LEU A 38 10.41 0.68 30.57
C LEU A 38 9.90 -0.74 30.83
N TYR A 39 10.51 -1.45 31.78
CA TYR A 39 10.09 -2.79 32.15
C TYR A 39 8.84 -2.78 33.02
N GLU A 40 8.77 -1.89 34.00
CA GLU A 40 7.62 -1.75 34.90
C GLU A 40 6.34 -1.40 34.14
N ARG A 41 6.41 -0.46 33.19
CA ARG A 41 5.24 0.01 32.44
C ARG A 41 4.91 -0.84 31.21
N TYR A 42 5.93 -1.21 30.43
CA TYR A 42 5.72 -1.86 29.13
C TYR A 42 6.21 -3.30 29.10
N ARG A 43 6.85 -3.82 30.15
CA ARG A 43 7.48 -5.15 30.14
C ARG A 43 8.46 -5.31 28.98
N VAL A 44 9.25 -4.26 28.73
CA VAL A 44 10.33 -4.27 27.73
C VAL A 44 11.66 -4.10 28.45
N CYS A 45 12.64 -4.93 28.09
CA CYS A 45 14.00 -4.81 28.62
C CYS A 45 14.65 -3.49 28.15
N HIS A 46 15.14 -2.68 29.08
CA HIS A 46 15.83 -1.42 28.74
C HIS A 46 17.17 -1.61 28.04
N ALA A 47 17.81 -2.78 28.21
CA ALA A 47 19.15 -3.04 27.66
C ALA A 47 19.10 -3.61 26.24
N CYS A 48 18.21 -4.56 25.98
CA CYS A 48 18.17 -5.28 24.70
C CYS A 48 16.83 -5.19 23.96
N GLY A 49 15.85 -4.46 24.51
CA GLY A 49 14.54 -4.31 23.87
C GLY A 49 13.67 -5.57 23.86
N PHE A 50 14.01 -6.63 24.60
CA PHE A 50 13.20 -7.87 24.63
C PHE A 50 11.81 -7.60 25.23
N HIS A 51 10.78 -7.94 24.47
CA HIS A 51 9.38 -7.81 24.84
C HIS A 51 8.92 -9.02 25.63
N PHE A 52 8.59 -8.81 26.89
CA PHE A 52 7.96 -9.84 27.71
C PHE A 52 6.46 -9.88 27.46
N HIS A 53 5.84 -11.00 27.84
CA HIS A 53 4.40 -11.14 27.82
C HIS A 53 3.71 -10.08 28.71
N LEU A 54 2.62 -9.52 28.19
CA LEU A 54 1.65 -8.72 28.92
C LEU A 54 0.33 -9.47 28.91
N THR A 55 -0.34 -9.53 30.07
CA THR A 55 -1.70 -10.04 30.13
C THR A 55 -2.65 -9.17 29.30
N ALA A 56 -3.83 -9.69 28.96
CA ALA A 56 -4.84 -8.97 28.19
C ALA A 56 -5.17 -7.59 28.77
N LEU A 57 -5.35 -7.52 30.10
CA LEU A 57 -5.72 -6.28 30.78
C LEU A 57 -4.57 -5.29 30.84
N GLU A 58 -3.33 -5.75 31.09
CA GLU A 58 -2.17 -4.86 31.02
C GLU A 58 -1.97 -4.33 29.60
N ARG A 59 -2.18 -5.18 28.58
CA ARG A 59 -2.12 -4.78 27.17
C ARG A 59 -3.13 -3.68 26.85
N ILE A 60 -4.39 -3.87 27.25
CA ILE A 60 -5.45 -2.88 27.08
C ILE A 60 -5.06 -1.58 27.80
N ALA A 61 -4.54 -1.67 29.03
CA ALA A 61 -4.11 -0.49 29.79
C ALA A 61 -2.96 0.29 29.13
N THR A 62 -2.10 -0.37 28.32
CA THR A 62 -1.04 0.34 27.58
C THR A 62 -1.53 1.07 26.33
N LEU A 63 -2.70 0.70 25.79
CA LEU A 63 -3.23 1.23 24.52
C LEU A 63 -4.43 2.16 24.73
N ALA A 64 -5.38 1.75 25.57
CA ALA A 64 -6.63 2.46 25.79
C ALA A 64 -6.45 3.71 26.67
N ASP A 65 -7.33 4.67 26.48
CA ASP A 65 -7.44 5.85 27.33
C ASP A 65 -7.92 5.44 28.72
N LEU A 66 -7.39 6.11 29.74
CA LEU A 66 -7.63 5.77 31.14
C LEU A 66 -9.14 5.76 31.46
N GLY A 67 -9.63 4.63 31.99
CA GLY A 67 -11.03 4.47 32.38
C GLY A 67 -12.02 4.23 31.23
N SER A 68 -11.56 4.16 29.98
CA SER A 68 -12.44 4.00 28.81
C SER A 68 -12.85 2.55 28.51
N PHE A 69 -12.09 1.57 29.00
CA PHE A 69 -12.31 0.18 28.65
C PHE A 69 -13.50 -0.44 29.40
N HIS A 70 -14.42 -1.04 28.64
CA HIS A 70 -15.52 -1.86 29.15
C HIS A 70 -15.53 -3.20 28.41
N GLU A 71 -15.24 -4.28 29.15
CA GLU A 71 -15.27 -5.64 28.62
C GLU A 71 -16.70 -6.04 28.21
N ASP A 72 -16.80 -6.64 27.02
CA ASP A 72 -18.03 -7.23 26.49
C ASP A 72 -17.98 -8.76 26.57
N ASP A 73 -19.15 -9.38 26.64
CA ASP A 73 -19.32 -10.84 26.56
C ASP A 73 -18.53 -11.66 27.61
N ARG A 74 -18.20 -11.07 28.76
CA ARG A 74 -17.47 -11.76 29.84
C ARG A 74 -18.14 -13.09 30.26
N GLY A 75 -19.46 -13.21 30.12
CA GLY A 75 -20.21 -14.44 30.38
C GLY A 75 -20.01 -15.57 29.35
N ILE A 76 -19.50 -15.29 28.15
CA ILE A 76 -19.19 -16.30 27.12
C ILE A 76 -17.87 -16.97 27.50
N SER A 77 -17.92 -18.05 28.27
CA SER A 77 -16.74 -18.72 28.81
C SER A 77 -16.31 -19.93 27.98
N ALA A 78 -15.01 -20.25 28.00
CA ALA A 78 -14.50 -21.54 27.54
C ALA A 78 -15.23 -22.70 28.24
N ILE A 79 -15.62 -23.71 27.48
CA ILE A 79 -16.20 -24.97 27.96
C ILE A 79 -15.48 -26.15 27.30
N ASP A 80 -15.85 -27.37 27.70
CA ASP A 80 -15.43 -28.60 27.03
C ASP A 80 -16.58 -29.14 26.16
N PRO A 81 -16.76 -28.64 24.92
CA PRO A 81 -17.91 -28.97 24.10
C PRO A 81 -17.87 -30.42 23.58
N LEU A 82 -16.69 -31.04 23.54
CA LEU A 82 -16.48 -32.38 22.99
C LEU A 82 -16.23 -33.44 24.08
N SER A 83 -16.19 -33.06 25.35
CA SER A 83 -15.75 -33.93 26.44
C SER A 83 -14.38 -34.56 26.13
N PHE A 84 -13.42 -33.72 25.75
CA PHE A 84 -12.15 -34.18 25.19
C PHE A 84 -11.37 -35.03 26.22
N PRO A 85 -10.97 -36.27 25.85
CA PRO A 85 -10.28 -37.16 26.78
C PRO A 85 -8.91 -36.58 27.17
N GLY A 86 -8.64 -36.52 28.48
CA GLY A 86 -7.37 -36.04 29.01
C GLY A 86 -6.23 -37.05 28.85
N SER A 87 -4.98 -36.57 28.89
CA SER A 87 -3.79 -37.42 29.03
C SER A 87 -3.45 -37.57 30.51
N GLY A 88 -3.74 -38.73 31.12
CA GLY A 88 -3.43 -39.00 32.52
C GLY A 88 -4.43 -38.38 33.51
N ARG A 89 -3.94 -37.70 34.56
CA ARG A 89 -4.75 -37.22 35.70
C ARG A 89 -5.59 -35.95 35.45
N HIS A 90 -5.44 -35.27 34.31
CA HIS A 90 -6.10 -33.98 34.04
C HIS A 90 -6.94 -34.02 32.75
N SER A 91 -8.25 -33.80 32.86
CA SER A 91 -9.16 -33.62 31.72
C SER A 91 -9.01 -32.24 31.09
N TYR A 92 -9.41 -32.07 29.82
CA TYR A 92 -9.42 -30.75 29.18
C TYR A 92 -10.22 -29.72 29.97
N ARG A 93 -11.43 -30.09 30.42
CA ARG A 93 -12.24 -29.27 31.33
C ARG A 93 -11.49 -28.81 32.59
N SER A 94 -10.71 -29.70 33.22
CA SER A 94 -9.93 -29.34 34.41
C SER A 94 -8.82 -28.34 34.09
N ARG A 95 -8.18 -28.46 32.92
CA ARG A 95 -7.17 -27.50 32.43
C ARG A 95 -7.80 -26.13 32.16
N VAL A 96 -8.97 -26.07 31.53
CA VAL A 96 -9.71 -24.81 31.35
C VAL A 96 -9.95 -24.13 32.69
N ILE A 97 -10.49 -24.84 33.68
CA ILE A 97 -10.76 -24.28 35.02
C ILE A 97 -9.47 -23.80 35.70
N GLN A 98 -8.38 -24.56 35.57
CA GLN A 98 -7.08 -24.19 36.12
C GLN A 98 -6.55 -22.89 35.48
N GLU A 99 -6.60 -22.78 34.15
CA GLU A 99 -6.18 -21.58 33.43
C GLU A 99 -7.06 -20.37 33.76
N GLN A 100 -8.37 -20.58 33.91
CA GLN A 100 -9.29 -19.52 34.36
C GLN A 100 -8.91 -19.00 35.74
N ARG A 101 -8.55 -19.89 36.68
CA ARG A 101 -8.08 -19.48 38.01
C ARG A 101 -6.74 -18.76 37.95
N ARG A 102 -5.81 -19.26 37.14
CA ARG A 102 -4.44 -18.73 37.02
C ARG A 102 -4.41 -17.34 36.37
N THR A 103 -5.13 -17.18 35.27
CA THR A 103 -5.13 -15.95 34.46
C THR A 103 -6.22 -14.96 34.87
N ARG A 104 -7.24 -15.43 35.60
CA ARG A 104 -8.50 -14.72 35.87
C ARG A 104 -9.31 -14.38 34.61
N LEU A 105 -8.94 -14.92 33.46
CA LEU A 105 -9.69 -14.81 32.21
C LEU A 105 -10.70 -15.94 32.12
N THR A 106 -11.85 -15.69 31.52
CA THR A 106 -12.83 -16.73 31.21
C THR A 106 -12.54 -17.45 29.89
N GLU A 107 -11.76 -16.81 29.01
CA GLU A 107 -11.35 -17.26 27.68
C GLU A 107 -10.15 -16.42 27.20
N ALA A 108 -9.36 -16.93 26.25
CA ALA A 108 -8.18 -16.32 25.65
C ALA A 108 -8.45 -14.98 24.94
N ALA A 109 -9.65 -14.78 24.41
CA ALA A 109 -10.03 -13.52 23.78
C ALA A 109 -10.77 -12.62 24.79
N VAL A 110 -10.20 -11.46 25.08
CA VAL A 110 -10.83 -10.38 25.83
C VAL A 110 -11.19 -9.28 24.83
N THR A 111 -12.47 -8.95 24.73
CA THR A 111 -12.96 -7.93 23.78
C THR A 111 -13.81 -6.91 24.52
N GLY A 112 -13.83 -5.67 24.06
CA GLY A 112 -14.64 -4.64 24.67
C GLY A 112 -14.62 -3.33 23.92
N ARG A 113 -15.35 -2.35 24.47
CA ARG A 113 -15.33 -0.97 24.00
C ARG A 113 -14.20 -0.23 24.71
N ALA A 114 -13.52 0.67 24.01
CA ALA A 114 -12.51 1.55 24.58
C ALA A 114 -12.41 2.84 23.76
N ALA A 115 -11.63 3.79 24.24
CA ALA A 115 -11.10 4.87 23.44
C ALA A 115 -9.57 4.73 23.31
N ILE A 116 -8.99 5.09 22.17
CA ILE A 116 -7.54 5.18 21.98
C ILE A 116 -7.24 6.55 21.37
N GLY A 117 -6.57 7.42 22.12
CA GLY A 117 -6.26 8.77 21.65
C GLY A 117 -7.51 9.60 21.36
N GLY A 118 -8.60 9.38 22.11
CA GLY A 118 -9.89 10.03 21.90
C GLY A 118 -10.80 9.38 20.86
N HIS A 119 -10.33 8.38 20.11
CA HIS A 119 -11.15 7.65 19.14
C HIS A 119 -11.87 6.49 19.80
N ASP A 120 -13.21 6.47 19.71
CA ASP A 120 -13.99 5.31 20.10
C ASP A 120 -13.65 4.10 19.22
N VAL A 121 -13.31 2.98 19.85
CA VAL A 121 -12.97 1.73 19.16
C VAL A 121 -13.67 0.53 19.81
N VAL A 122 -13.67 -0.57 19.08
CA VAL A 122 -13.73 -1.90 19.69
C VAL A 122 -12.30 -2.43 19.75
N ILE A 123 -11.84 -2.76 20.95
CA ILE A 123 -10.53 -3.36 21.18
C ILE A 123 -10.68 -4.83 21.54
N GLY A 124 -9.76 -5.66 21.05
CA GLY A 124 -9.66 -7.06 21.45
C GLY A 124 -8.22 -7.49 21.67
N VAL A 125 -7.98 -8.33 22.68
CA VAL A 125 -6.68 -8.93 22.94
C VAL A 125 -6.83 -10.45 23.03
N VAL A 126 -6.06 -11.16 22.22
CA VAL A 126 -5.89 -12.62 22.35
C VAL A 126 -4.64 -12.87 23.19
N ASP A 127 -4.85 -13.44 24.38
CA ASP A 127 -3.84 -13.60 25.40
C ASP A 127 -3.25 -15.02 25.38
N PHE A 128 -1.94 -15.09 25.08
CA PHE A 128 -1.21 -16.35 25.04
C PHE A 128 -1.17 -17.10 26.37
N ALA A 129 -1.29 -16.40 27.50
CA ALA A 129 -1.32 -17.06 28.80
C ALA A 129 -2.49 -18.05 28.89
N PHE A 130 -3.65 -17.77 28.31
CA PHE A 130 -4.78 -18.69 28.37
C PHE A 130 -4.66 -19.77 27.28
N LEU A 131 -4.21 -20.97 27.66
CA LEU A 131 -4.09 -22.13 26.74
C LEU A 131 -3.35 -21.78 25.43
N GLY A 132 -2.25 -21.02 25.52
CA GLY A 132 -1.45 -20.61 24.36
C GLY A 132 -2.18 -19.64 23.42
N GLY A 133 -3.16 -18.90 23.91
CA GLY A 133 -3.97 -17.98 23.11
C GLY A 133 -4.76 -18.68 22.01
N SER A 134 -4.99 -19.98 22.16
CA SER A 134 -5.62 -20.80 21.14
C SER A 134 -7.09 -20.42 20.96
N ILE A 135 -7.54 -20.36 19.70
CA ILE A 135 -8.90 -19.98 19.34
C ILE A 135 -9.81 -21.20 19.46
N GLY A 136 -10.60 -21.25 20.53
CA GLY A 136 -11.74 -22.15 20.72
C GLY A 136 -13.07 -21.51 20.34
N VAL A 137 -14.18 -22.22 20.57
CA VAL A 137 -15.56 -21.80 20.26
C VAL A 137 -15.92 -20.49 20.94
N ALA A 138 -15.65 -20.35 22.24
CA ALA A 138 -15.96 -19.13 22.97
C ALA A 138 -15.08 -17.94 22.54
N ALA A 139 -13.78 -18.18 22.27
CA ALA A 139 -12.90 -17.14 21.72
C ALA A 139 -13.38 -16.67 20.34
N GLY A 140 -13.75 -17.61 19.46
CA GLY A 140 -14.28 -17.31 18.14
C GLY A 140 -15.59 -16.54 18.16
N GLU A 141 -16.50 -16.89 19.08
CA GLU A 141 -17.75 -16.15 19.30
C GLU A 141 -17.49 -14.70 19.75
N ARG A 142 -16.60 -14.49 20.72
CA ARG A 142 -16.24 -13.15 21.21
C ARG A 142 -15.63 -12.27 20.11
N LEU A 143 -14.71 -12.83 19.33
CA LEU A 143 -14.07 -12.12 18.22
C LEU A 143 -15.10 -11.75 17.14
N ALA A 144 -15.99 -12.68 16.74
CA ALA A 144 -17.04 -12.39 15.77
C ALA A 144 -17.97 -11.26 16.27
N ARG A 145 -18.45 -11.36 17.52
CA ARG A 145 -19.31 -10.34 18.14
C ARG A 145 -18.61 -8.99 18.29
N ALA A 146 -17.29 -8.96 18.46
CA ALA A 146 -16.52 -7.71 18.49
C ALA A 146 -16.62 -6.95 17.16
N PHE A 147 -16.43 -7.63 16.01
CA PHE A 147 -16.63 -7.03 14.70
C PHE A 147 -18.09 -6.62 14.45
N GLU A 148 -19.05 -7.42 14.88
CA GLU A 148 -20.48 -7.09 14.76
C GLU A 148 -20.86 -5.86 15.59
N ARG A 149 -20.33 -5.74 16.82
CA ARG A 149 -20.52 -4.54 17.65
C ARG A 149 -19.83 -3.32 17.07
N ALA A 150 -18.63 -3.47 16.54
CA ALA A 150 -17.91 -2.38 15.89
C ALA A 150 -18.68 -1.86 14.68
N ARG A 151 -19.21 -2.79 13.86
CA ARG A 151 -20.12 -2.50 12.74
C ARG A 151 -21.38 -1.78 13.19
N ALA A 152 -22.06 -2.27 14.24
CA ALA A 152 -23.28 -1.67 14.76
C ALA A 152 -23.06 -0.25 15.32
N ARG A 153 -21.91 -0.02 15.96
CA ARG A 153 -21.50 1.29 16.50
C ARG A 153 -20.83 2.20 15.48
N ARG A 154 -20.48 1.68 14.31
CA ARG A 154 -19.68 2.35 13.26
C ARG A 154 -18.33 2.87 13.75
N VAL A 155 -17.63 2.06 14.54
CA VAL A 155 -16.30 2.40 15.09
C VAL A 155 -15.22 1.46 14.55
N PRO A 156 -13.94 1.90 14.50
CA PRO A 156 -12.82 1.05 14.13
C PRO A 156 -12.63 -0.16 15.06
N VAL A 157 -11.91 -1.16 14.56
CA VAL A 157 -11.45 -2.31 15.35
C VAL A 157 -9.93 -2.28 15.50
N VAL A 158 -9.44 -2.48 16.73
CA VAL A 158 -8.02 -2.69 17.03
C VAL A 158 -7.86 -4.03 17.75
N LEU A 159 -7.17 -4.99 17.13
CA LEU A 159 -6.85 -6.27 17.76
C LEU A 159 -5.37 -6.36 18.13
N VAL A 160 -5.06 -6.96 19.27
CA VAL A 160 -3.72 -7.41 19.64
C VAL A 160 -3.72 -8.93 19.72
N CYS A 161 -2.86 -9.58 18.97
CA CYS A 161 -2.83 -11.03 18.89
C CYS A 161 -1.53 -11.59 19.46
N SER A 162 -1.68 -12.59 20.33
CA SER A 162 -0.62 -13.52 20.76
C SER A 162 -1.26 -14.90 20.83
N THR A 163 -0.94 -15.78 19.88
CA THR A 163 -1.70 -17.02 19.65
C THR A 163 -0.87 -18.11 19.01
N SER A 164 -1.17 -19.35 19.38
CA SER A 164 -0.67 -20.59 18.77
C SER A 164 -1.60 -21.17 17.69
N GLY A 165 -2.75 -20.53 17.41
CA GLY A 165 -3.71 -20.97 16.39
C GLY A 165 -4.97 -21.64 16.95
N THR A 166 -5.41 -22.74 16.36
CA THR A 166 -6.68 -23.41 16.71
C THR A 166 -6.57 -24.19 18.01
N ARG A 167 -7.61 -24.15 18.86
CA ARG A 167 -7.70 -25.00 20.04
C ARG A 167 -8.06 -26.45 19.68
N MET A 168 -7.03 -27.29 19.54
CA MET A 168 -7.19 -28.69 19.11
C MET A 168 -8.14 -29.52 19.99
N GLN A 169 -8.20 -29.23 21.29
CA GLN A 169 -9.08 -29.95 22.23
C GLN A 169 -10.57 -29.75 21.94
N GLU A 170 -10.93 -28.69 21.20
CA GLU A 170 -12.29 -28.42 20.76
C GLU A 170 -12.53 -28.85 19.28
N GLY A 171 -11.55 -29.52 18.67
CA GLY A 171 -11.66 -30.22 17.39
C GLY A 171 -12.19 -29.37 16.23
N LEU A 172 -13.10 -29.95 15.45
CA LEU A 172 -13.71 -29.28 14.30
C LEU A 172 -14.50 -28.03 14.69
N LEU A 173 -15.05 -27.94 15.91
CA LEU A 173 -15.78 -26.75 16.35
C LEU A 173 -14.86 -25.54 16.45
N ALA A 174 -13.62 -25.72 16.95
CA ALA A 174 -12.61 -24.67 16.95
C ALA A 174 -12.14 -24.32 15.53
N LEU A 175 -11.97 -25.30 14.65
CA LEU A 175 -11.63 -25.06 13.24
C LEU A 175 -12.68 -24.16 12.55
N MET A 176 -13.96 -24.42 12.79
CA MET A 176 -15.06 -23.63 12.21
C MET A 176 -15.16 -22.19 12.72
N GLN A 177 -14.38 -21.81 13.74
CA GLN A 177 -14.34 -20.42 14.19
C GLN A 177 -13.62 -19.50 13.21
N GLY A 178 -12.65 -20.01 12.42
CA GLY A 178 -11.99 -19.23 11.39
C GLY A 178 -12.98 -18.61 10.39
N PRO A 179 -13.79 -19.43 9.68
CA PRO A 179 -14.85 -18.94 8.81
C PRO A 179 -15.89 -18.05 9.52
N ARG A 180 -16.27 -18.36 10.76
CA ARG A 180 -17.20 -17.54 11.55
C ARG A 180 -16.68 -16.10 11.69
N ILE A 181 -15.44 -15.95 12.13
CA ILE A 181 -14.84 -14.62 12.31
C ILE A 181 -14.65 -13.93 10.96
N ALA A 182 -14.19 -14.67 9.93
CA ALA A 182 -14.00 -14.11 8.58
C ALA A 182 -15.30 -13.50 8.01
N VAL A 183 -16.45 -14.16 8.18
CA VAL A 183 -17.74 -13.59 7.75
C VAL A 183 -18.07 -12.30 8.51
N ALA A 184 -17.78 -12.22 9.81
CA ALA A 184 -17.98 -11.00 10.59
C ALA A 184 -17.04 -9.87 10.13
N VAL A 185 -15.77 -10.18 9.86
CA VAL A 185 -14.78 -9.23 9.33
C VAL A 185 -15.20 -8.71 7.95
N GLU A 186 -15.63 -9.57 7.03
CA GLU A 186 -16.10 -9.16 5.71
C GLU A 186 -17.33 -8.24 5.79
N ARG A 187 -18.27 -8.54 6.69
CA ARG A 187 -19.44 -7.68 6.94
C ARG A 187 -19.04 -6.34 7.56
N PHE A 188 -18.01 -6.31 8.40
CA PHE A 188 -17.45 -5.08 8.95
C PHE A 188 -16.74 -4.26 7.87
N ALA A 189 -15.91 -4.90 7.05
CA ALA A 189 -15.13 -4.28 5.99
C ALA A 189 -16.00 -3.55 4.96
N ARG A 190 -17.19 -4.09 4.65
CA ARG A 190 -18.18 -3.47 3.74
C ARG A 190 -18.75 -2.13 4.24
N GLU A 191 -18.67 -1.84 5.54
CA GLU A 191 -19.10 -0.54 6.08
C GLU A 191 -18.05 0.58 5.90
N GLY A 192 -16.89 0.25 5.36
CA GLY A 192 -15.78 1.18 5.15
C GLY A 192 -15.11 1.62 6.45
N LEU A 193 -15.12 0.76 7.46
CA LEU A 193 -14.52 1.03 8.76
C LEU A 193 -13.07 0.48 8.83
N PRO A 194 -12.16 1.16 9.54
CA PRO A 194 -10.78 0.70 9.68
C PRO A 194 -10.63 -0.52 10.60
N TYR A 195 -9.76 -1.45 10.20
CA TYR A 195 -9.33 -2.57 11.04
C TYR A 195 -7.80 -2.65 11.12
N VAL A 196 -7.26 -2.45 12.32
CA VAL A 196 -5.83 -2.55 12.62
C VAL A 196 -5.58 -3.79 13.49
N CYS A 197 -4.56 -4.58 13.14
CA CYS A 197 -4.14 -5.72 13.94
C CYS A 197 -2.65 -5.62 14.33
N ILE A 198 -2.38 -5.82 15.62
CA ILE A 198 -1.05 -5.76 16.24
C ILE A 198 -0.63 -7.18 16.59
N LEU A 199 0.45 -7.65 15.98
CA LEU A 199 1.00 -8.99 16.17
C LEU A 199 2.10 -8.94 17.23
N THR A 200 1.99 -9.82 18.22
CA THR A 200 2.95 -9.91 19.32
C THR A 200 3.47 -11.34 19.44
N ASP A 201 4.57 -11.51 20.17
CA ASP A 201 5.25 -12.80 20.24
C ASP A 201 4.47 -13.84 21.07
N PRO A 202 4.17 -15.04 20.55
CA PRO A 202 4.13 -15.43 19.13
C PRO A 202 2.73 -15.20 18.53
N THR A 203 2.65 -15.00 17.21
CA THR A 203 1.39 -14.97 16.45
C THR A 203 1.48 -15.95 15.28
N THR A 204 1.05 -17.19 15.51
CA THR A 204 1.21 -18.29 14.55
C THR A 204 -0.07 -19.10 14.36
N GLY A 205 -0.05 -20.02 13.38
CA GLY A 205 -1.11 -21.00 13.19
C GLY A 205 -2.30 -20.47 12.40
N SER A 206 -3.42 -21.18 12.52
CA SER A 206 -4.67 -20.88 11.79
C SER A 206 -5.25 -19.48 12.07
N ALA A 207 -4.98 -18.89 13.23
CA ALA A 207 -5.39 -17.52 13.53
C ALA A 207 -4.72 -16.53 12.57
N TYR A 208 -3.44 -16.77 12.22
CA TYR A 208 -2.71 -15.99 11.22
C TYR A 208 -3.40 -16.07 9.85
N THR A 209 -3.87 -17.25 9.42
CA THR A 209 -4.58 -17.41 8.13
C THR A 209 -5.97 -16.80 8.05
N GLY A 210 -6.54 -16.44 9.20
CA GLY A 210 -7.90 -15.94 9.29
C GLY A 210 -7.94 -14.42 9.50
N PHE A 211 -8.67 -14.02 10.54
CA PHE A 211 -8.97 -12.64 10.85
C PHE A 211 -7.75 -11.73 11.02
N ILE A 212 -6.56 -12.27 11.32
CA ILE A 212 -5.34 -11.48 11.43
C ILE A 212 -4.95 -10.91 10.06
N ASN A 213 -4.77 -11.74 9.03
CA ASN A 213 -4.39 -11.29 7.68
C ASN A 213 -5.54 -10.60 6.91
N LEU A 214 -6.75 -10.58 7.46
CA LEU A 214 -7.86 -9.78 6.94
C LEU A 214 -7.82 -8.30 7.40
N ALA A 215 -6.85 -7.92 8.24
CA ALA A 215 -6.70 -6.55 8.66
C ALA A 215 -6.18 -5.64 7.56
N ASP A 216 -6.59 -4.37 7.63
CA ASP A 216 -6.16 -3.35 6.67
C ASP A 216 -4.70 -3.00 6.87
N ILE A 217 -4.33 -2.89 8.14
CA ILE A 217 -2.99 -2.54 8.61
C ILE A 217 -2.51 -3.61 9.59
N LEU A 218 -1.32 -4.14 9.31
CA LEU A 218 -0.63 -5.08 10.19
C LEU A 218 0.61 -4.42 10.78
N ILE A 219 0.62 -4.32 12.11
CA ILE A 219 1.76 -3.84 12.90
C ILE A 219 2.28 -5.03 13.69
N ALA A 220 3.58 -5.18 13.85
CA ALA A 220 4.16 -6.16 14.77
C ALA A 220 5.08 -5.51 15.80
N GLU A 221 5.21 -6.15 16.96
CA GLU A 221 6.28 -5.83 17.90
C GLU A 221 7.63 -6.37 17.39
N PRO A 222 8.76 -5.69 17.66
CA PRO A 222 10.09 -6.15 17.29
C PRO A 222 10.39 -7.57 17.75
N ASN A 223 11.08 -8.33 16.88
CA ASN A 223 11.45 -9.73 17.08
C ASN A 223 10.28 -10.70 17.34
N ALA A 224 9.03 -10.30 17.11
CA ALA A 224 7.89 -11.20 17.31
C ALA A 224 7.93 -12.36 16.31
N LEU A 225 7.71 -13.58 16.79
CA LEU A 225 7.55 -14.74 15.92
C LEU A 225 6.17 -14.71 15.27
N VAL A 226 6.12 -14.53 13.96
CA VAL A 226 4.89 -14.46 13.19
C VAL A 226 4.92 -15.43 12.00
N GLY A 227 3.76 -15.96 11.60
CA GLY A 227 3.63 -16.74 10.37
C GLY A 227 2.62 -17.87 10.42
N TYR A 228 2.52 -18.62 9.33
CA TYR A 228 1.56 -19.72 9.19
C TYR A 228 1.83 -20.88 10.16
N ALA A 229 3.02 -21.45 10.11
CA ALA A 229 3.39 -22.58 10.94
C ALA A 229 4.06 -22.10 12.23
N ALA A 230 3.84 -22.85 13.32
CA ALA A 230 4.61 -22.65 14.54
C ALA A 230 6.10 -22.98 14.27
N LEU A 231 7.02 -22.22 14.88
CA LEU A 231 8.46 -22.35 14.63
C LEU A 231 8.96 -23.79 14.82
N ARG A 232 8.49 -24.50 15.85
CA ARG A 232 8.85 -25.91 16.11
C ARG A 232 8.53 -26.82 14.92
N ALA A 233 7.36 -26.65 14.29
CA ALA A 233 6.97 -27.45 13.12
C ALA A 233 7.82 -27.12 11.88
N LEU A 234 8.28 -25.88 11.76
CA LEU A 234 9.18 -25.46 10.68
C LEU A 234 10.59 -26.02 10.89
N GLU A 235 11.08 -26.05 12.13
CA GLU A 235 12.37 -26.67 12.47
C GLU A 235 12.38 -28.18 12.20
N GLU A 236 11.27 -28.88 12.47
CA GLU A 236 11.13 -30.32 12.20
C GLU A 236 11.14 -30.65 10.69
N THR A 237 10.61 -29.76 9.87
CA THR A 237 10.51 -29.94 8.41
C THR A 237 11.74 -29.43 7.66
N THR A 238 12.48 -28.48 8.24
CA THR A 238 13.63 -27.83 7.59
C THR A 238 14.94 -28.53 7.97
N LYS A 239 15.44 -29.39 7.07
CA LYS A 239 16.66 -30.22 7.30
C LYS A 239 17.93 -29.43 7.64
N ASN A 240 18.04 -28.17 7.19
CA ASN A 240 19.24 -27.33 7.37
C ASN A 240 19.11 -26.27 8.47
N GLY A 241 18.06 -26.35 9.30
CA GLY A 241 17.71 -25.29 10.25
C GLY A 241 17.13 -24.05 9.55
N LEU A 242 16.51 -23.17 10.32
CA LEU A 242 15.96 -21.92 9.80
C LEU A 242 17.06 -20.85 9.75
N PRO A 243 17.09 -20.01 8.69
CA PRO A 243 17.97 -18.84 8.66
C PRO A 243 17.81 -17.97 9.90
N GLU A 244 18.88 -17.32 10.33
CA GLU A 244 18.80 -16.35 11.43
C GLU A 244 17.80 -15.23 11.08
N GLY A 245 16.89 -14.93 12.00
CA GLY A 245 15.83 -13.95 11.76
C GLY A 245 14.65 -14.46 10.92
N ALA A 246 14.64 -15.71 10.46
CA ALA A 246 13.46 -16.28 9.81
C ALA A 246 12.24 -16.25 10.76
N HIS A 247 11.05 -16.04 10.20
CA HIS A 247 9.79 -15.93 10.94
C HIS A 247 9.69 -14.76 11.93
N THR A 248 10.65 -13.84 11.95
CA THR A 248 10.53 -12.60 12.72
C THR A 248 9.61 -11.59 12.04
N SER A 249 9.12 -10.65 12.82
CA SER A 249 8.43 -9.43 12.36
C SER A 249 9.24 -8.66 11.31
N GLU A 250 10.55 -8.56 11.47
CA GLU A 250 11.45 -7.84 10.58
C GLU A 250 11.56 -8.55 9.23
N ALA A 251 11.71 -9.87 9.23
CA ALA A 251 11.68 -10.66 8.00
C ALA A 251 10.33 -10.51 7.29
N HIS A 252 9.20 -10.56 8.01
CA HIS A 252 7.88 -10.39 7.39
C HIS A 252 7.66 -8.97 6.84
N LEU A 253 8.18 -7.93 7.50
CA LEU A 253 8.17 -6.56 6.99
C LEU A 253 8.96 -6.46 5.68
N GLN A 254 10.16 -7.03 5.63
CA GLN A 254 11.02 -7.02 4.44
C GLN A 254 10.36 -7.71 3.23
N HIS A 255 9.56 -8.74 3.46
CA HIS A 255 8.81 -9.44 2.41
C HIS A 255 7.41 -8.84 2.15
N GLY A 256 7.09 -7.67 2.72
CA GLY A 256 5.81 -6.98 2.48
C GLY A 256 4.59 -7.68 3.09
N LEU A 257 4.80 -8.52 4.10
CA LEU A 257 3.74 -9.25 4.80
C LEU A 257 3.20 -8.48 6.02
N LEU A 258 3.94 -7.48 6.50
CA LEU A 258 3.53 -6.52 7.54
C LEU A 258 3.72 -5.09 7.03
N ASP A 259 3.02 -4.11 7.59
CA ASP A 259 3.21 -2.69 7.21
C ASP A 259 4.22 -1.97 8.11
N ALA A 260 4.31 -2.34 9.39
CA ALA A 260 5.25 -1.72 10.31
C ALA A 260 5.70 -2.66 11.43
N VAL A 261 6.92 -2.42 11.91
CA VAL A 261 7.42 -2.98 13.17
C VAL A 261 7.59 -1.83 14.16
N VAL A 262 6.85 -1.90 15.27
CA VAL A 262 6.71 -0.78 16.22
C VAL A 262 6.96 -1.28 17.63
N ALA A 263 7.94 -0.68 18.31
CA ALA A 263 8.21 -1.00 19.69
C ALA A 263 7.04 -0.59 20.60
N ARG A 264 6.84 -1.36 21.68
CA ARG A 264 5.64 -1.30 22.51
C ARG A 264 5.35 0.08 23.12
N PRO A 265 6.36 0.86 23.57
CA PRO A 265 6.12 2.21 24.08
C PRO A 265 5.47 3.15 23.06
N GLN A 266 5.77 2.98 21.77
CA GLN A 266 5.28 3.81 20.68
C GLN A 266 3.94 3.34 20.11
N LEU A 267 3.52 2.09 20.40
CA LEU A 267 2.32 1.50 19.80
C LEU A 267 1.06 2.35 20.01
N ARG A 268 0.84 2.89 21.21
CA ARG A 268 -0.35 3.71 21.49
C ARG A 268 -0.40 4.95 20.60
N GLU A 269 0.72 5.65 20.47
CA GLU A 269 0.84 6.88 19.67
C GLU A 269 0.72 6.58 18.18
N THR A 270 1.35 5.49 17.71
CA THR A 270 1.21 5.04 16.32
C THR A 270 -0.22 4.66 15.97
N VAL A 271 -0.90 3.90 16.83
CA VAL A 271 -2.30 3.51 16.61
C VAL A 271 -3.22 4.72 16.68
N ALA A 272 -3.02 5.63 17.64
CA ALA A 272 -3.79 6.88 17.71
C ALA A 272 -3.62 7.73 16.45
N GLY A 273 -2.38 7.94 15.98
CA GLY A 273 -2.11 8.69 14.75
C GLY A 273 -2.66 8.02 13.50
N LEU A 274 -2.66 6.69 13.44
CA LEU A 274 -3.35 5.93 12.39
C LEU A 274 -4.86 6.14 12.46
N LEU A 275 -5.46 6.05 13.64
CA LEU A 275 -6.89 6.29 13.82
C LEU A 275 -7.26 7.73 13.45
N ASP A 276 -6.42 8.72 13.78
CA ASP A 276 -6.56 10.10 13.32
C ASP A 276 -6.59 10.16 11.79
N LEU A 277 -5.59 9.58 11.11
CA LEU A 277 -5.56 9.56 9.64
C LEU A 277 -6.77 8.86 9.03
N LEU A 278 -7.20 7.75 9.62
CA LEU A 278 -8.27 6.91 9.08
C LEU A 278 -9.67 7.42 9.43
N SER A 279 -9.79 8.20 10.51
CA SER A 279 -11.04 8.71 11.06
C SER A 279 -11.22 10.20 10.81
N GLN A 280 -10.20 10.90 10.29
CA GLN A 280 -10.28 12.30 9.84
C GLN A 280 -11.41 12.43 8.81
N GLY A 281 -12.57 12.83 9.33
CA GLY A 281 -13.68 13.30 8.54
C GLY A 281 -13.22 14.49 7.72
N ARG A 282 -13.35 14.35 6.40
CA ARG A 282 -13.64 15.41 5.42
C ARG A 282 -13.40 16.82 5.95
N LEU A 283 -12.25 17.41 5.63
CA LEU A 283 -12.04 18.84 5.88
C LEU A 283 -13.24 19.68 5.38
N PRO A 284 -13.63 20.73 6.12
CA PRO A 284 -14.61 21.71 5.68
C PRO A 284 -14.22 22.29 4.32
N GLU A 285 -15.23 22.67 3.54
CA GLU A 285 -15.03 23.28 2.23
C GLU A 285 -14.16 24.54 2.34
N GLY A 286 -12.87 24.40 2.01
CA GLY A 286 -12.04 25.56 1.72
C GLY A 286 -12.68 26.33 0.56
N SER A 287 -12.83 27.64 0.72
CA SER A 287 -13.10 28.52 -0.43
C SER A 287 -12.02 28.27 -1.48
N PRO A 288 -12.35 28.18 -2.78
CA PRO A 288 -11.31 28.08 -3.79
C PRO A 288 -10.45 29.34 -3.63
N GLY A 289 -9.21 29.17 -3.16
CA GLY A 289 -8.21 30.22 -3.29
C GLY A 289 -8.22 30.68 -4.74
N GLY A 290 -8.27 32.00 -4.94
CA GLY A 290 -8.54 32.66 -6.21
C GLY A 290 -7.72 32.11 -7.38
N GLN A 291 -8.19 32.37 -8.61
CA GLN A 291 -7.53 31.95 -9.85
C GLN A 291 -6.02 32.18 -9.72
N GLY A 292 -5.27 31.08 -9.50
CA GLY A 292 -3.83 31.15 -9.49
C GLY A 292 -3.43 31.59 -10.89
N GLY A 293 -2.90 32.81 -10.99
CA GLY A 293 -2.39 33.34 -12.24
C GLY A 293 -1.49 32.29 -12.89
N HIS A 294 -1.60 32.17 -14.22
CA HIS A 294 -0.67 31.37 -14.99
C HIS A 294 0.74 31.89 -14.67
N LEU A 295 1.48 31.20 -13.80
CA LEU A 295 2.92 31.41 -13.70
C LEU A 295 3.49 31.10 -15.08
N HIS A 296 4.32 32.02 -15.57
CA HIS A 296 4.82 32.00 -16.94
C HIS A 296 5.55 30.68 -17.21
N HIS A 297 4.95 29.86 -18.09
CA HIS A 297 5.66 28.74 -18.70
C HIS A 297 6.79 29.29 -19.56
N THR A 298 7.99 28.72 -19.41
CA THR A 298 9.12 28.99 -20.30
C THR A 298 9.10 27.94 -21.42
N PRO A 299 8.81 28.34 -22.68
CA PRO A 299 8.83 27.40 -23.80
C PRO A 299 10.19 26.72 -23.94
N ARG A 300 10.21 25.40 -23.81
CA ARG A 300 11.41 24.56 -23.98
C ARG A 300 11.17 23.51 -25.06
N PRO A 301 12.16 23.20 -25.92
CA PRO A 301 12.08 22.07 -26.84
C PRO A 301 11.80 20.77 -26.10
N ALA A 302 11.11 19.83 -26.75
CA ALA A 302 10.72 18.55 -26.16
C ALA A 302 11.92 17.77 -25.62
N TRP A 303 13.04 17.76 -26.38
CA TRP A 303 14.26 17.09 -25.94
C TRP A 303 14.85 17.67 -24.65
N GLN A 304 14.79 18.99 -24.47
CA GLN A 304 15.26 19.63 -23.25
C GLN A 304 14.37 19.24 -22.06
N GLN A 305 13.04 19.13 -22.26
CA GLN A 305 12.13 18.66 -21.21
C GLN A 305 12.37 17.18 -20.86
N VAL A 306 12.68 16.32 -21.85
CA VAL A 306 13.11 14.93 -21.61
C VAL A 306 14.37 14.89 -20.74
N GLN A 307 15.34 15.77 -20.98
CA GLN A 307 16.55 15.84 -20.15
C GLN A 307 16.24 16.33 -18.73
N LEU A 308 15.37 17.33 -18.57
CA LEU A 308 14.96 17.88 -17.27
C LEU A 308 14.07 16.94 -16.44
N SER A 309 13.22 16.14 -17.09
CA SER A 309 12.42 15.10 -16.42
C SER A 309 13.30 13.97 -15.86
N ARG A 310 14.45 13.75 -16.49
CA ARG A 310 15.45 12.75 -16.12
C ARG A 310 16.56 13.27 -15.21
N HIS A 311 16.53 14.55 -14.84
CA HIS A 311 17.54 15.15 -13.98
C HIS A 311 17.70 14.36 -12.67
N GLU A 312 18.93 14.04 -12.26
CA GLU A 312 19.22 13.19 -11.09
C GLU A 312 18.69 13.80 -9.78
N ASN A 313 18.86 15.12 -9.61
CA ASN A 313 18.35 15.84 -8.44
C ASN A 313 16.85 16.18 -8.52
N ARG A 314 16.07 15.61 -9.45
CA ARG A 314 14.63 15.82 -9.50
C ARG A 314 13.99 15.07 -8.32
N PRO A 315 13.13 15.72 -7.51
CA PRO A 315 12.54 15.08 -6.34
C PRO A 315 11.68 13.87 -6.74
N THR A 316 11.89 12.75 -6.05
CA THR A 316 11.13 11.50 -6.18
C THR A 316 9.73 11.66 -5.60
N ALA A 317 8.82 10.73 -5.93
CA ALA A 317 7.49 10.71 -5.32
C ALA A 317 7.53 10.62 -3.79
N ARG A 318 8.50 9.88 -3.23
CA ARG A 318 8.69 9.79 -1.77
C ARG A 318 9.01 11.17 -1.18
N GLU A 319 9.96 11.89 -1.75
CA GLU A 319 10.35 13.22 -1.27
C GLU A 319 9.21 14.24 -1.41
N PHE A 320 8.42 14.14 -2.48
CA PHE A 320 7.21 14.94 -2.60
C PHE A 320 6.21 14.62 -1.50
N ILE A 321 5.89 13.33 -1.26
CA ILE A 321 4.95 12.91 -0.21
C ILE A 321 5.42 13.42 1.16
N GLU A 322 6.69 13.25 1.50
CA GLU A 322 7.27 13.69 2.77
C GLU A 322 7.19 15.22 2.96
N ARG A 323 7.35 16.00 1.89
CA ARG A 323 7.26 17.47 1.94
C ARG A 323 5.84 18.01 1.92
N MET A 324 4.90 17.27 1.33
CA MET A 324 3.51 17.69 1.17
C MET A 324 2.61 17.24 2.31
N THR A 325 2.98 16.18 3.02
CA THR A 325 2.16 15.60 4.09
C THR A 325 2.67 15.96 5.48
N THR A 326 1.76 16.11 6.45
CA THR A 326 2.13 16.34 7.86
C THR A 326 2.35 15.04 8.63
N ALA A 327 1.79 13.94 8.13
CA ALA A 327 1.96 12.59 8.63
C ALA A 327 1.79 11.62 7.46
N PHE A 328 2.58 10.54 7.44
CA PHE A 328 2.51 9.49 6.43
C PHE A 328 2.76 8.13 7.06
N PHE A 329 1.86 7.18 6.81
CA PHE A 329 2.01 5.79 7.19
C PHE A 329 2.15 4.94 5.93
N GLU A 330 3.32 4.34 5.74
CA GLU A 330 3.63 3.53 4.57
C GLU A 330 2.96 2.15 4.65
N LEU A 331 2.35 1.72 3.55
CA LEU A 331 1.84 0.37 3.35
C LEU A 331 2.90 -0.43 2.60
N ARG A 332 3.26 -1.61 3.10
CA ARG A 332 4.35 -2.42 2.55
C ARG A 332 3.79 -3.66 1.86
N GLY A 333 4.28 -3.92 0.66
CA GLY A 333 3.91 -5.05 -0.20
C GLY A 333 2.42 -5.25 -0.44
N ASP A 334 2.12 -6.40 -1.04
CA ASP A 334 0.79 -6.87 -1.39
C ASP A 334 0.33 -8.06 -0.54
N ARG A 335 1.11 -8.44 0.48
CA ARG A 335 0.95 -9.66 1.31
C ARG A 335 1.27 -10.98 0.60
N SER A 336 1.93 -10.96 -0.56
CA SER A 336 2.28 -12.17 -1.32
C SER A 336 3.78 -12.52 -1.30
N GLY A 337 4.57 -11.83 -0.48
CA GLY A 337 5.98 -12.19 -0.23
C GLY A 337 7.03 -11.31 -0.92
N THR A 338 6.64 -10.17 -1.48
CA THR A 338 7.60 -9.17 -1.99
C THR A 338 7.09 -7.75 -1.74
N ASP A 339 7.96 -6.88 -1.24
CA ASP A 339 7.73 -5.45 -1.17
C ASP A 339 8.63 -4.74 -2.18
N ASP A 340 8.03 -4.28 -3.27
CA ASP A 340 8.75 -3.62 -4.35
C ASP A 340 9.15 -2.18 -3.96
N PRO A 341 10.45 -1.85 -3.88
CA PRO A 341 10.90 -0.52 -3.49
C PRO A 341 10.65 0.54 -4.57
N ALA A 342 10.39 0.15 -5.83
CA ALA A 342 10.09 1.08 -6.91
C ALA A 342 8.70 1.75 -6.75
N VAL A 343 7.87 1.27 -5.82
CA VAL A 343 6.55 1.84 -5.51
C VAL A 343 6.44 2.15 -4.02
N VAL A 344 6.25 3.42 -3.68
CA VAL A 344 5.81 3.84 -2.35
C VAL A 344 4.29 3.93 -2.33
N ALA A 345 3.65 3.39 -1.30
CA ALA A 345 2.22 3.49 -1.10
C ALA A 345 1.94 3.74 0.38
N GLY A 346 0.92 4.54 0.71
CA GLY A 346 0.61 4.82 2.10
C GLY A 346 -0.58 5.76 2.28
N ILE A 347 -0.90 6.04 3.54
CA ILE A 347 -1.92 7.00 3.93
C ILE A 347 -1.23 8.21 4.51
N GLY A 348 -1.52 9.40 4.01
CA GLY A 348 -0.95 10.64 4.52
C GLY A 348 -1.97 11.75 4.66
N ALA A 349 -1.67 12.74 5.50
CA ALA A 349 -2.49 13.94 5.67
C ALA A 349 -1.93 15.10 4.83
N ILE A 350 -2.74 15.62 3.90
CA ILE A 350 -2.43 16.79 3.07
C ILE A 350 -3.41 17.92 3.40
N ASP A 351 -2.86 19.05 3.86
CA ASP A 351 -3.62 20.22 4.34
C ASP A 351 -4.70 19.89 5.40
N GLY A 352 -4.55 18.76 6.12
CA GLY A 352 -5.49 18.26 7.15
C GLY A 352 -6.51 17.22 6.66
N GLU A 353 -6.44 16.78 5.40
CA GLU A 353 -7.27 15.72 4.83
C GLU A 353 -6.44 14.47 4.60
N ALA A 354 -6.92 13.32 5.05
CA ALA A 354 -6.30 12.04 4.77
C ALA A 354 -6.53 11.60 3.32
N ALA A 355 -5.46 11.18 2.66
CA ALA A 355 -5.46 10.64 1.32
C ALA A 355 -4.54 9.43 1.22
N VAL A 356 -4.87 8.51 0.31
CA VAL A 356 -3.96 7.44 -0.08
C VAL A 356 -3.02 7.97 -1.17
N PHE A 357 -1.73 7.88 -0.90
CA PHE A 357 -0.68 8.24 -1.86
C PHE A 357 -0.07 6.98 -2.45
N VAL A 358 0.12 6.97 -3.76
CA VAL A 358 0.90 5.94 -4.47
C VAL A 358 1.87 6.63 -5.41
N GLY A 359 3.16 6.36 -5.26
CA GLY A 359 4.22 7.06 -5.97
C GLY A 359 5.23 6.10 -6.55
N GLN A 360 5.73 6.41 -7.74
CA GLN A 360 6.90 5.74 -8.29
C GLN A 360 8.17 6.34 -7.68
N VAL A 361 9.07 5.47 -7.21
CA VAL A 361 10.33 5.87 -6.58
C VAL A 361 11.47 5.52 -7.52
N ARG A 362 12.11 6.56 -8.04
CA ARG A 362 13.38 6.41 -8.74
C ARG A 362 14.49 6.15 -7.72
N PRO A 363 15.34 5.13 -7.91
CA PRO A 363 16.51 4.97 -7.07
C PRO A 363 17.51 6.12 -7.28
N HIS A 364 18.18 6.51 -6.21
CA HIS A 364 19.31 7.42 -6.27
C HIS A 364 20.60 6.61 -6.46
N GLY A 365 21.47 7.02 -7.39
CA GLY A 365 22.75 6.34 -7.63
C GLY A 365 22.60 5.00 -8.38
N SER A 366 23.43 4.01 -8.02
CA SER A 366 23.53 2.71 -8.72
C SER A 366 22.63 1.60 -8.17
N GLU A 367 21.72 1.90 -7.23
CA GLU A 367 20.87 0.88 -6.59
C GLU A 367 19.61 0.58 -7.41
N GLY A 368 19.66 -0.43 -8.27
CA GLY A 368 18.49 -0.90 -9.00
C GLY A 368 18.13 -0.05 -10.23
N ASN A 369 17.20 -0.56 -11.05
CA ASN A 369 16.86 0.03 -12.35
C ASN A 369 15.62 0.95 -12.29
N GLY A 370 14.92 1.00 -11.15
CA GLY A 370 13.66 1.74 -10.97
C GLY A 370 12.47 1.16 -11.73
N LEU A 371 12.61 -0.03 -12.33
CA LEU A 371 11.53 -0.75 -13.01
C LEU A 371 10.58 -1.36 -11.98
N ILE A 372 9.30 -1.36 -12.33
CA ILE A 372 8.26 -1.85 -11.45
C ILE A 372 8.00 -3.32 -11.75
N GLY A 373 8.21 -4.18 -10.76
CA GLY A 373 7.87 -5.59 -10.86
C GLY A 373 6.37 -5.84 -10.64
N PRO A 374 5.90 -7.08 -10.83
CA PRO A 374 4.49 -7.43 -10.59
C PRO A 374 4.04 -7.11 -9.16
N ALA A 375 4.93 -7.23 -8.17
CA ALA A 375 4.65 -6.94 -6.77
C ALA A 375 4.36 -5.44 -6.53
N GLY A 376 5.05 -4.53 -7.22
CA GLY A 376 4.80 -3.09 -7.13
C GLY A 376 3.40 -2.70 -7.62
N PHE A 377 2.96 -3.27 -8.75
CA PHE A 377 1.59 -3.06 -9.24
C PHE A 377 0.54 -3.66 -8.30
N ARG A 378 0.79 -4.82 -7.69
CA ARG A 378 -0.12 -5.41 -6.69
C ARG A 378 -0.17 -4.60 -5.38
N LYS A 379 0.96 -4.01 -4.97
CA LYS A 379 1.03 -3.06 -3.84
C LYS A 379 0.16 -1.82 -4.11
N ALA A 380 0.27 -1.23 -5.30
CA ALA A 380 -0.59 -0.12 -5.72
C ALA A 380 -2.08 -0.54 -5.77
N GLU A 381 -2.40 -1.71 -6.33
CA GLU A 381 -3.76 -2.25 -6.32
C GLU A 381 -4.33 -2.40 -4.91
N ARG A 382 -3.54 -2.93 -3.95
CA ARG A 382 -3.94 -3.02 -2.54
C ARG A 382 -4.29 -1.65 -1.98
N ALA A 383 -3.47 -0.63 -2.24
CA ALA A 383 -3.71 0.73 -1.78
C ALA A 383 -4.99 1.34 -2.38
N PHE A 384 -5.26 1.14 -3.68
CA PHE A 384 -6.48 1.62 -4.32
C PHE A 384 -7.75 0.95 -3.79
N ARG A 385 -7.69 -0.36 -3.53
CA ARG A 385 -8.80 -1.10 -2.91
C ARG A 385 -9.06 -0.61 -1.49
N LEU A 386 -7.99 -0.36 -0.71
CA LEU A 386 -8.10 0.23 0.62
C LEU A 386 -8.76 1.62 0.58
N ALA A 387 -8.29 2.50 -0.32
CA ALA A 387 -8.85 3.84 -0.51
C ALA A 387 -10.35 3.78 -0.87
N SER A 388 -10.72 2.86 -1.77
CA SER A 388 -12.11 2.65 -2.17
C SER A 388 -12.99 2.21 -1.02
N ARG A 389 -12.50 1.25 -0.21
CA ARG A 389 -13.25 0.71 0.92
C ARG A 389 -13.45 1.74 2.01
N LEU A 390 -12.40 2.50 2.35
CA LEU A 390 -12.44 3.51 3.41
C LEU A 390 -13.00 4.86 2.93
N GLY A 391 -13.26 5.03 1.64
CA GLY A 391 -13.75 6.29 1.08
C GLY A 391 -12.72 7.42 1.10
N LEU A 392 -11.42 7.08 1.07
CA LEU A 392 -10.31 8.04 1.04
C LEU A 392 -10.02 8.48 -0.40
N PRO A 393 -9.68 9.76 -0.64
CA PRO A 393 -9.18 10.20 -1.93
C PRO A 393 -7.83 9.55 -2.25
N VAL A 394 -7.50 9.48 -3.54
CA VAL A 394 -6.23 8.91 -4.03
C VAL A 394 -5.43 9.98 -4.76
N VAL A 395 -4.15 10.05 -4.44
CA VAL A 395 -3.16 10.87 -5.15
C VAL A 395 -2.07 9.95 -5.69
N THR A 396 -1.88 9.94 -7.01
CA THR A 396 -0.80 9.17 -7.63
C THR A 396 0.29 10.09 -8.18
N MET A 397 1.54 9.65 -8.09
CA MET A 397 2.71 10.36 -8.60
C MET A 397 3.50 9.42 -9.52
N VAL A 398 3.58 9.81 -10.79
CA VAL A 398 4.20 9.01 -11.85
C VAL A 398 5.51 9.66 -12.23
N ASP A 399 6.60 8.96 -11.95
CA ASP A 399 7.96 9.37 -12.24
C ASP A 399 8.89 8.16 -12.33
N ARG A 400 8.93 7.56 -13.52
CA ARG A 400 9.85 6.47 -13.93
C ARG A 400 9.63 5.15 -13.15
N ALA A 401 10.10 3.96 -13.53
CA ALA A 401 10.38 3.44 -14.85
C ALA A 401 9.20 2.56 -15.31
N GLY A 402 9.19 2.16 -16.58
CA GLY A 402 8.22 1.20 -17.09
C GLY A 402 8.20 -0.10 -16.28
N ALA A 403 7.35 -1.03 -16.72
CA ALA A 403 7.30 -2.36 -16.13
C ALA A 403 8.64 -3.10 -16.34
N ASP A 404 9.08 -3.92 -15.38
CA ASP A 404 10.29 -4.75 -15.53
C ASP A 404 10.10 -5.78 -16.65
N PRO A 405 10.80 -5.68 -17.80
CA PRO A 405 10.58 -6.56 -18.95
C PRO A 405 11.32 -7.90 -18.80
N SER A 406 11.82 -8.24 -17.60
CA SER A 406 12.54 -9.49 -17.35
C SER A 406 11.64 -10.72 -17.51
N LEU A 407 12.21 -11.84 -17.94
CA LEU A 407 11.48 -13.11 -18.03
C LEU A 407 10.87 -13.52 -16.67
N ALA A 408 11.58 -13.25 -15.57
CA ALA A 408 11.08 -13.53 -14.23
C ALA A 408 9.83 -12.71 -13.88
N ALA A 409 9.78 -11.44 -14.28
CA ALA A 409 8.60 -10.60 -14.08
C ALA A 409 7.41 -11.08 -14.93
N GLU A 410 7.65 -11.46 -16.18
CA GLU A 410 6.63 -12.05 -17.07
C GLU A 410 6.04 -13.33 -16.46
N GLU A 411 6.89 -14.26 -16.03
CA GLU A 411 6.46 -15.51 -15.38
C GLU A 411 5.75 -15.28 -14.03
N ALA A 412 6.09 -14.21 -13.32
CA ALA A 412 5.41 -13.76 -12.10
C ALA A 412 4.11 -12.97 -12.37
N GLY A 413 3.67 -12.88 -13.62
CA GLY A 413 2.37 -12.36 -14.02
C GLY A 413 2.29 -10.84 -14.17
N LEU A 414 3.34 -10.21 -14.70
CA LEU A 414 3.42 -8.75 -14.89
C LEU A 414 2.21 -8.16 -15.63
N GLY A 415 1.86 -8.72 -16.79
CA GLY A 415 0.72 -8.22 -17.59
C GLY A 415 -0.60 -8.27 -16.81
N HIS A 416 -0.81 -9.31 -16.00
CA HIS A 416 -1.98 -9.40 -15.12
C HIS A 416 -1.96 -8.31 -14.04
N ALA A 417 -0.80 -8.11 -13.38
CA ALA A 417 -0.65 -7.13 -12.32
C ALA A 417 -0.90 -5.69 -12.81
N VAL A 418 -0.36 -5.32 -13.99
CA VAL A 418 -0.58 -4.01 -14.61
C VAL A 418 -2.07 -3.79 -14.91
N ALA A 419 -2.72 -4.76 -15.56
CA ALA A 419 -4.13 -4.66 -15.92
C ALA A 419 -5.04 -4.53 -14.68
N ARG A 420 -4.76 -5.31 -13.63
CA ARG A 420 -5.50 -5.27 -12.35
C ARG A 420 -5.28 -3.96 -11.59
N CYS A 421 -4.06 -3.44 -11.58
CA CYS A 421 -3.74 -2.15 -10.98
C CYS A 421 -4.52 -1.01 -11.66
N MET A 422 -4.48 -0.94 -12.99
CA MET A 422 -5.24 0.05 -13.76
C MET A 422 -6.76 -0.05 -13.50
N ALA A 423 -7.30 -1.28 -13.51
CA ALA A 423 -8.71 -1.51 -13.23
C ALA A 423 -9.09 -1.10 -11.80
N ALA A 424 -8.22 -1.35 -10.82
CA ALA A 424 -8.43 -0.94 -9.43
C ALA A 424 -8.44 0.58 -9.27
N MET A 425 -7.51 1.29 -9.91
CA MET A 425 -7.47 2.75 -9.93
C MET A 425 -8.77 3.34 -10.53
N LEU A 426 -9.20 2.83 -11.69
CA LEU A 426 -10.45 3.25 -12.33
C LEU A 426 -11.72 2.84 -11.58
N ALA A 427 -11.65 1.86 -10.68
CA ALA A 427 -12.76 1.44 -9.82
C ALA A 427 -12.89 2.29 -8.54
N VAL A 428 -11.89 3.13 -8.22
CA VAL A 428 -11.93 3.98 -7.02
C VAL A 428 -13.13 4.90 -7.06
N GLN A 429 -13.96 4.80 -6.02
CA GLN A 429 -15.19 5.57 -5.95
C GLN A 429 -14.96 6.99 -5.44
N SER A 430 -13.93 7.21 -4.63
CA SER A 430 -13.50 8.51 -4.08
C SER A 430 -12.84 9.40 -5.14
N PRO A 431 -12.60 10.70 -4.87
CA PRO A 431 -11.81 11.55 -5.75
C PRO A 431 -10.40 10.99 -6.02
N THR A 432 -9.97 11.04 -7.28
CA THR A 432 -8.65 10.58 -7.71
C THR A 432 -7.93 11.67 -8.50
N VAL A 433 -6.69 11.97 -8.11
CA VAL A 433 -5.81 12.92 -8.81
C VAL A 433 -4.50 12.21 -9.14
N ALA A 434 -4.14 12.15 -10.41
CA ALA A 434 -2.84 11.67 -10.86
C ALA A 434 -1.94 12.83 -11.23
N VAL A 435 -0.64 12.69 -11.00
CA VAL A 435 0.35 13.70 -11.35
C VAL A 435 1.52 13.02 -12.06
N ILE A 436 1.82 13.44 -13.28
CA ILE A 436 3.09 13.09 -13.93
C ILE A 436 4.16 14.06 -13.40
N THR A 437 5.00 13.57 -12.50
CA THR A 437 6.02 14.38 -11.81
C THR A 437 7.37 14.38 -12.49
N GLY A 438 7.66 13.41 -13.36
CA GLY A 438 8.88 13.39 -14.16
C GLY A 438 8.65 12.67 -15.48
N GLU A 439 9.08 11.42 -15.60
CA GLU A 439 8.85 10.61 -16.80
C GLU A 439 7.68 9.63 -16.59
N GLY A 440 6.60 9.76 -17.36
CA GLY A 440 5.57 8.74 -17.46
C GLY A 440 5.79 7.89 -18.71
N ASN A 441 6.03 6.60 -18.57
CA ASN A 441 6.31 5.71 -19.70
C ASN A 441 5.28 4.57 -19.80
N SER A 442 4.70 4.40 -20.99
CA SER A 442 3.92 3.21 -21.38
C SER A 442 2.70 2.94 -20.46
N GLU A 443 2.11 1.77 -20.59
CA GLU A 443 0.99 1.23 -19.80
C GLU A 443 1.30 1.18 -18.31
N ALA A 444 2.58 1.06 -17.93
CA ALA A 444 3.03 1.11 -16.53
C ALA A 444 2.70 2.46 -15.87
N ALA A 445 2.94 3.57 -16.57
CA ALA A 445 2.50 4.89 -16.12
C ALA A 445 0.97 5.02 -16.13
N MET A 446 0.31 4.51 -17.18
CA MET A 446 -1.16 4.58 -17.30
C MET A 446 -1.87 3.86 -16.16
N ALA A 447 -1.32 2.74 -15.66
CA ALA A 447 -1.89 1.98 -14.56
C ALA A 447 -2.09 2.81 -13.30
N MET A 448 -1.29 3.86 -13.10
CA MET A 448 -1.40 4.79 -11.97
C MET A 448 -1.83 6.20 -12.38
N ALA A 449 -1.81 6.56 -13.67
CA ALA A 449 -2.24 7.87 -14.17
C ALA A 449 -3.75 7.96 -14.49
N ALA A 450 -4.47 6.82 -14.48
CA ALA A 450 -5.87 6.75 -14.88
C ALA A 450 -6.87 7.29 -13.81
N ALA A 451 -6.96 8.61 -13.65
CA ALA A 451 -7.69 9.30 -12.58
C ALA A 451 -8.84 10.22 -13.07
N ASP A 452 -9.61 10.79 -12.13
CA ASP A 452 -10.63 11.82 -12.42
C ASP A 452 -9.97 13.09 -12.97
N ARG A 453 -8.82 13.47 -12.41
CA ARG A 453 -7.95 14.57 -12.86
C ARG A 453 -6.53 14.08 -13.03
N VAL A 454 -5.89 14.49 -14.12
CA VAL A 454 -4.49 14.21 -14.41
C VAL A 454 -3.77 15.55 -14.55
N LEU A 455 -2.77 15.76 -13.72
CA LEU A 455 -1.90 16.93 -13.69
C LEU A 455 -0.52 16.52 -14.20
N MET A 456 0.28 17.51 -14.61
CA MET A 456 1.62 17.27 -15.11
C MET A 456 2.52 18.44 -14.75
N LEU A 457 3.72 18.17 -14.21
CA LEU A 457 4.69 19.25 -14.01
C LEU A 457 5.18 19.79 -15.37
N ASP A 458 5.52 21.07 -15.44
CA ASP A 458 5.84 21.74 -16.71
C ASP A 458 6.97 21.05 -17.51
N ASN A 459 8.02 20.56 -16.85
CA ASN A 459 9.13 19.84 -17.48
C ASN A 459 9.00 18.31 -17.38
N ALA A 460 7.82 17.79 -17.03
CA ALA A 460 7.55 16.36 -17.10
C ALA A 460 7.26 15.95 -18.56
N VAL A 461 7.42 14.66 -18.84
CA VAL A 461 7.13 14.07 -20.16
C VAL A 461 6.25 12.83 -20.03
N TYR A 462 5.36 12.62 -20.99
CA TYR A 462 4.50 11.45 -21.06
C TYR A 462 4.71 10.73 -22.38
N GLU A 463 5.31 9.55 -22.31
CA GLU A 463 5.89 8.82 -23.44
C GLU A 463 5.16 7.48 -23.66
N VAL A 464 4.86 7.15 -24.92
CA VAL A 464 4.43 5.79 -25.31
C VAL A 464 5.61 4.82 -25.27
N VAL A 465 6.75 5.30 -25.72
CA VAL A 465 8.05 4.63 -25.78
C VAL A 465 9.11 5.73 -25.70
N ARG A 466 10.30 5.40 -25.19
CA ARG A 466 11.37 6.40 -25.07
C ARG A 466 11.75 6.92 -26.46
N PRO A 467 12.01 8.24 -26.63
CA PRO A 467 12.40 8.79 -27.92
C PRO A 467 13.62 8.13 -28.54
N GLU A 468 14.55 7.66 -27.72
CA GLU A 468 15.74 6.91 -28.17
C GLU A 468 15.36 5.56 -28.80
N ASP A 469 14.49 4.80 -28.14
CA ASP A 469 14.03 3.50 -28.62
C ASP A 469 13.15 3.68 -29.88
N ALA A 470 12.35 4.74 -29.92
CA ALA A 470 11.56 5.11 -31.09
C ALA A 470 12.44 5.52 -32.28
N ALA A 471 13.55 6.24 -32.06
CA ALA A 471 14.50 6.63 -33.10
C ALA A 471 15.26 5.44 -33.72
N ALA A 472 15.28 4.28 -33.06
CA ALA A 472 15.81 3.05 -33.66
C ALA A 472 14.86 2.46 -34.72
N VAL A 473 13.58 2.84 -34.70
CA VAL A 473 12.52 2.32 -35.59
C VAL A 473 12.00 3.38 -36.57
N LEU A 474 12.01 4.65 -36.16
CA LEU A 474 11.52 5.79 -36.92
C LEU A 474 12.68 6.62 -37.48
N ASP A 475 12.51 7.18 -38.68
CA ASP A 475 13.50 8.11 -39.25
C ASP A 475 13.68 9.36 -38.38
N GLY A 476 14.93 9.73 -38.09
CA GLY A 476 15.31 10.93 -37.34
C GLY A 476 16.10 10.64 -36.06
N GLY A 477 16.72 11.67 -35.47
CA GLY A 477 17.40 11.55 -34.18
C GLY A 477 16.44 11.60 -32.98
N PRO A 478 16.86 11.18 -31.76
CA PRO A 478 16.00 11.17 -30.57
C PRO A 478 15.31 12.52 -30.26
N ALA A 479 16.00 13.63 -30.48
CA ALA A 479 15.43 14.96 -30.28
C ALA A 479 14.30 15.29 -31.28
N GLU A 480 14.47 14.91 -32.55
CA GLU A 480 13.45 15.09 -33.59
C GLU A 480 12.25 14.18 -33.36
N VAL A 481 12.52 12.93 -32.96
CA VAL A 481 11.47 11.97 -32.61
C VAL A 481 10.69 12.44 -31.38
N ALA A 482 11.36 12.97 -30.36
CA ALA A 482 10.69 13.53 -29.17
C ALA A 482 9.68 14.64 -29.54
N GLU A 483 10.04 15.55 -30.43
CA GLU A 483 9.14 16.60 -30.93
C GLU A 483 7.94 16.04 -31.71
N ARG A 484 8.18 14.99 -32.51
CA ARG A 484 7.14 14.32 -33.31
C ARG A 484 6.15 13.54 -32.44
N LEU A 485 6.61 12.96 -31.33
CA LEU A 485 5.78 12.16 -30.42
C LEU A 485 4.83 12.99 -29.55
N ARG A 486 5.00 14.32 -29.48
CA ARG A 486 4.11 15.23 -28.73
C ARG A 486 3.96 14.83 -27.26
N LEU A 487 5.12 14.63 -26.60
CA LEU A 487 5.25 14.08 -25.25
C LEU A 487 5.31 15.12 -24.12
N THR A 488 5.33 16.41 -24.45
CA THR A 488 5.49 17.49 -23.45
C THR A 488 4.22 17.76 -22.66
N SER A 489 4.34 18.38 -21.48
CA SER A 489 3.20 18.80 -20.66
C SER A 489 2.18 19.64 -21.44
N HIS A 490 2.66 20.54 -22.30
CA HIS A 490 1.83 21.37 -23.18
C HIS A 490 1.16 20.61 -24.31
N ASP A 491 1.86 19.65 -24.91
CA ASP A 491 1.27 18.77 -25.90
C ASP A 491 0.14 17.96 -25.28
N CYS A 492 0.39 17.35 -24.12
CA CYS A 492 -0.61 16.57 -23.39
C CYS A 492 -1.83 17.43 -23.01
N LEU A 493 -1.63 18.68 -22.60
CA LEU A 493 -2.72 19.61 -22.29
C LEU A 493 -3.54 19.93 -23.54
N ARG A 494 -2.89 20.24 -24.66
CA ARG A 494 -3.53 20.55 -25.95
C ARG A 494 -4.30 19.35 -26.51
N LEU A 495 -3.79 18.14 -26.27
CA LEU A 495 -4.44 16.88 -26.66
C LEU A 495 -5.58 16.47 -25.71
N GLY A 496 -5.75 17.17 -24.57
CA GLY A 496 -6.75 16.83 -23.55
C GLY A 496 -6.42 15.57 -22.74
N ILE A 497 -5.16 15.13 -22.76
CA ILE A 497 -4.66 13.98 -21.99
C ILE A 497 -4.55 14.36 -20.51
N VAL A 498 -4.05 15.57 -20.24
CA VAL A 498 -3.94 16.16 -18.88
C VAL A 498 -4.86 17.38 -18.77
N ASP A 499 -5.35 17.65 -17.55
CA ASP A 499 -6.28 18.75 -17.28
C ASP A 499 -5.55 20.07 -17.03
N HIS A 500 -4.41 20.00 -16.33
CA HIS A 500 -3.65 21.17 -15.91
C HIS A 500 -2.15 20.87 -15.86
N THR A 501 -1.35 21.86 -16.25
CA THR A 501 0.08 21.85 -15.94
C THR A 501 0.35 22.52 -14.60
N VAL A 502 1.39 22.08 -13.92
CA VAL A 502 1.84 22.63 -12.64
C VAL A 502 3.22 23.24 -12.86
N PRO A 503 3.39 24.54 -12.58
CA PRO A 503 4.66 25.21 -12.80
C PRO A 503 5.76 24.64 -11.91
N GLU A 504 6.99 24.68 -12.43
CA GLU A 504 8.19 24.30 -11.71
C GLU A 504 9.02 25.54 -11.34
N PRO A 505 9.78 25.51 -10.22
CA PRO A 505 10.65 26.61 -9.83
C PRO A 505 11.84 26.76 -10.79
N GLY A 506 12.18 28.00 -11.16
CA GLY A 506 13.36 28.32 -11.98
C GLY A 506 13.50 27.45 -13.24
N GLU A 507 14.60 26.70 -13.32
CA GLU A 507 14.87 25.78 -14.43
C GLU A 507 14.22 24.41 -14.30
N GLY A 508 13.58 24.11 -13.16
CA GLY A 508 12.83 22.89 -12.93
C GLY A 508 12.78 22.47 -11.47
N ALA A 509 12.02 21.42 -11.17
CA ALA A 509 11.77 20.91 -9.82
C ALA A 509 13.06 20.54 -9.06
N HIS A 510 14.14 20.22 -9.78
CA HIS A 510 15.46 19.93 -9.22
C HIS A 510 16.15 21.15 -8.57
N THR A 511 15.73 22.38 -8.90
CA THR A 511 16.36 23.61 -8.40
C THR A 511 15.88 24.02 -7.00
N ASN A 512 14.62 23.74 -6.67
CA ASN A 512 14.03 24.05 -5.37
C ASN A 512 12.92 23.05 -5.02
N HIS A 513 13.28 21.97 -4.32
CA HIS A 513 12.33 20.91 -3.94
C HIS A 513 11.18 21.40 -3.08
N ALA A 514 11.43 22.37 -2.19
CA ALA A 514 10.42 22.89 -1.27
C ALA A 514 9.35 23.70 -2.01
N GLU A 515 9.78 24.54 -2.96
CA GLU A 515 8.85 25.30 -3.79
C GLU A 515 8.09 24.40 -4.77
N ALA A 516 8.76 23.44 -5.42
CA ALA A 516 8.11 22.46 -6.27
C ALA A 516 7.02 21.67 -5.51
N ALA A 517 7.33 21.18 -4.31
CA ALA A 517 6.37 20.48 -3.46
C ALA A 517 5.20 21.40 -3.03
N ALA A 518 5.47 22.67 -2.70
CA ALA A 518 4.42 23.62 -2.33
C ALA A 518 3.48 23.95 -3.49
N LEU A 519 4.01 24.14 -4.70
CA LEU A 519 3.21 24.35 -5.92
C LEU A 519 2.35 23.13 -6.24
N LEU A 520 2.94 21.94 -6.15
CA LEU A 520 2.25 20.68 -6.39
C LEU A 520 1.15 20.41 -5.35
N ARG A 521 1.45 20.61 -4.05
CA ARG A 521 0.48 20.49 -2.96
C ARG A 521 -0.75 21.36 -3.22
N ARG A 522 -0.53 22.64 -3.56
CA ARG A 522 -1.62 23.59 -3.88
C ARG A 522 -2.47 23.14 -5.06
N ALA A 523 -1.84 22.56 -6.10
CA ALA A 523 -2.56 22.06 -7.27
C ALA A 523 -3.42 20.83 -6.91
N ILE A 524 -2.85 19.86 -6.20
CA ILE A 524 -3.55 18.65 -5.74
C ILE A 524 -4.72 19.01 -4.84
N THR A 525 -4.51 19.81 -3.79
CA THR A 525 -5.56 20.21 -2.85
C THR A 525 -6.71 20.93 -3.56
N ARG A 526 -6.40 21.78 -4.54
CA ARG A 526 -7.41 22.48 -5.35
C ARG A 526 -8.27 21.50 -6.15
N GLU A 527 -7.67 20.52 -6.80
CA GLU A 527 -8.42 19.53 -7.59
C GLU A 527 -9.22 18.57 -6.72
N LEU A 528 -8.67 18.12 -5.59
CA LEU A 528 -9.41 17.33 -4.60
C LEU A 528 -10.65 18.10 -4.12
N ALA A 529 -10.51 19.37 -3.76
CA ALA A 529 -11.63 20.22 -3.35
C ALA A 529 -12.69 20.37 -4.46
N ARG A 530 -12.29 20.52 -5.73
CA ARG A 530 -13.21 20.58 -6.88
C ARG A 530 -13.96 19.26 -7.08
N LEU A 531 -13.26 18.13 -7.07
CA LEU A 531 -13.83 16.80 -7.26
C LEU A 531 -14.78 16.39 -6.13
N ARG A 532 -14.58 16.90 -4.92
CA ARG A 532 -15.46 16.69 -3.77
C ARG A 532 -16.82 17.39 -3.93
N ARG A 533 -16.86 18.56 -4.56
CA ARG A 533 -18.12 19.28 -4.86
C ARG A 533 -18.97 18.58 -5.92
N MET A 534 -18.38 17.64 -6.67
CA MET A 534 -19.11 16.84 -7.64
C MET A 534 -19.80 15.66 -6.94
N ARG A 535 -21.07 15.46 -7.27
CA ARG A 535 -21.78 14.22 -6.89
C ARG A 535 -21.01 13.02 -7.43
N GLN A 536 -20.84 11.98 -6.61
CA GLN A 536 -20.07 10.77 -6.94
C GLN A 536 -20.46 10.21 -8.32
N LYS A 537 -21.76 9.99 -8.58
CA LYS A 537 -22.26 9.50 -9.88
C LYS A 537 -21.75 10.32 -11.07
N ARG A 538 -21.84 11.65 -10.98
CA ARG A 538 -21.39 12.57 -12.03
C ARG A 538 -19.88 12.53 -12.22
N ARG A 539 -19.10 12.40 -11.13
CA ARG A 539 -17.63 12.26 -11.20
C ARG A 539 -17.25 10.97 -11.94
N LEU A 540 -17.87 9.85 -11.58
CA LEU A 540 -17.62 8.55 -12.22
C LEU A 540 -18.01 8.55 -13.70
N GLU A 541 -19.14 9.16 -14.05
CA GLU A 541 -19.56 9.35 -15.45
C GLU A 541 -18.57 10.23 -16.23
N ALA A 542 -18.08 11.32 -15.62
CA ALA A 542 -17.07 12.18 -16.25
C ALA A 542 -15.74 11.45 -16.48
N ARG A 543 -15.30 10.64 -15.51
CA ARG A 543 -14.10 9.79 -15.65
C ARG A 543 -14.28 8.76 -16.77
N TYR A 544 -15.45 8.12 -16.84
CA TYR A 544 -15.77 7.19 -17.94
C TYR A 544 -15.73 7.90 -19.31
N ALA A 545 -16.41 9.05 -19.43
CA ALA A 545 -16.45 9.82 -20.66
C ALA A 545 -15.05 10.24 -21.13
N ARG A 546 -14.19 10.72 -20.22
CA ARG A 546 -12.78 11.08 -20.50
C ARG A 546 -12.06 9.99 -21.29
N TYR A 547 -12.02 8.78 -20.74
CA TYR A 547 -11.27 7.68 -21.36
C TYR A 547 -11.99 7.10 -22.58
N ARG A 548 -13.31 7.26 -22.69
CA ARG A 548 -14.07 6.81 -23.86
C ARG A 548 -13.94 7.75 -25.06
N GLU A 549 -13.83 9.05 -24.83
CA GLU A 549 -13.82 10.12 -25.84
C GLU A 549 -12.41 10.48 -26.33
N THR A 550 -11.37 10.10 -25.57
CA THR A 550 -9.96 10.30 -25.96
C THR A 550 -9.69 9.65 -27.32
N GLY A 551 -9.17 10.42 -28.27
CA GLY A 551 -8.91 9.94 -29.63
C GLY A 551 -10.16 9.58 -30.44
N SER A 552 -11.35 10.01 -30.03
CA SER A 552 -12.59 9.63 -30.70
C SER A 552 -12.63 10.08 -32.16
N THR A 553 -12.73 9.10 -33.06
CA THR A 553 -12.89 9.27 -34.51
C THR A 553 -14.32 9.64 -34.93
N HIS A 554 -15.17 10.06 -33.98
CA HIS A 554 -16.60 10.32 -34.20
C HIS A 554 -16.89 11.53 -35.11
N SER A 555 -15.88 12.33 -35.45
CA SER A 555 -15.99 13.24 -36.58
C SER A 555 -15.94 12.47 -37.91
N ARG A 556 -17.08 11.91 -38.32
CA ARG A 556 -17.29 11.35 -39.69
C ARG A 556 -16.86 12.33 -40.79
N ILE A 557 -16.87 13.63 -40.49
CA ILE A 557 -16.52 14.73 -41.39
C ILE A 557 -15.00 14.90 -41.46
N ARG A 558 -14.30 15.00 -40.31
CA ARG A 558 -12.84 15.19 -40.25
C ARG A 558 -12.08 13.97 -40.75
N GLY A 559 -12.51 12.76 -40.38
CA GLY A 559 -11.92 11.53 -40.90
C GLY A 559 -12.17 11.28 -42.39
N ARG A 560 -13.22 11.86 -43.00
CA ARG A 560 -13.39 11.86 -44.47
C ARG A 560 -12.57 12.94 -45.16
N LEU A 561 -12.47 14.12 -44.55
CA LEU A 561 -11.67 15.23 -45.07
C LEU A 561 -10.18 14.90 -45.03
N GLU A 562 -9.66 14.37 -43.93
CA GLU A 562 -8.25 13.97 -43.78
C GLU A 562 -7.89 12.84 -44.76
N ARG A 563 -8.76 11.83 -44.92
CA ARG A 563 -8.57 10.79 -45.95
C ARG A 563 -8.62 11.34 -47.38
N ARG A 564 -9.53 12.27 -47.68
CA ARG A 564 -9.60 12.92 -49.00
C ARG A 564 -8.40 13.82 -49.26
N TRP A 565 -7.90 14.52 -48.25
CA TRP A 565 -6.71 15.37 -48.34
C TRP A 565 -5.44 14.55 -48.52
N ALA A 566 -5.27 13.47 -47.76
CA ALA A 566 -4.15 12.53 -47.93
C ALA A 566 -4.15 11.91 -49.34
N HIS A 567 -5.32 11.47 -49.84
CA HIS A 567 -5.44 10.99 -51.23
C HIS A 567 -5.17 12.09 -52.28
N LEU A 568 -5.47 13.35 -51.98
CA LEU A 568 -5.17 14.47 -52.89
C LEU A 568 -3.68 14.79 -52.90
N GLN A 569 -3.01 14.80 -51.73
CA GLN A 569 -1.56 15.00 -51.62
C GLN A 569 -0.78 13.87 -52.30
N ASP A 570 -1.16 12.61 -52.11
CA ASP A 570 -0.54 11.47 -52.81
C ASP A 570 -0.75 11.55 -54.33
N ARG A 571 -1.93 11.98 -54.79
CA ARG A 571 -2.20 12.16 -56.22
C ARG A 571 -1.41 13.31 -56.83
N ILE A 572 -1.18 14.39 -56.08
CA ILE A 572 -0.37 15.53 -56.52
C ILE A 572 1.12 15.14 -56.51
N GLY A 573 1.61 14.49 -55.45
CA GLY A 573 2.99 13.98 -55.37
C GLY A 573 3.30 12.99 -56.50
N GLY A 574 2.43 12.00 -56.71
CA GLY A 574 2.57 11.05 -57.82
C GLY A 574 2.37 11.66 -59.21
N ALA A 575 1.75 12.84 -59.35
CA ALA A 575 1.67 13.57 -60.62
C ALA A 575 2.96 14.36 -60.88
N VAL A 576 3.54 14.97 -59.85
CA VAL A 576 4.82 15.70 -59.91
C VAL A 576 5.98 14.74 -60.25
N ASP A 577 6.00 13.54 -59.67
CA ASP A 577 7.03 12.54 -59.98
C ASP A 577 6.87 11.95 -61.39
N ARG A 578 5.64 11.77 -61.88
CA ARG A 578 5.39 11.37 -63.28
C ARG A 578 5.76 12.45 -64.29
N LEU A 579 5.61 13.73 -63.95
CA LEU A 579 6.06 14.86 -64.76
C LEU A 579 7.59 14.98 -64.78
N ARG A 580 8.27 14.79 -63.63
CA ARG A 580 9.74 14.72 -63.55
C ARG A 580 10.31 13.54 -64.33
N GLY A 581 9.68 12.36 -64.25
CA GLY A 581 10.08 11.17 -65.01
C GLY A 581 9.91 11.31 -66.53
N ARG A 582 8.89 12.05 -67.00
CA ARG A 582 8.70 12.36 -68.43
C ARG A 582 9.64 13.45 -68.96
N ALA A 583 10.03 14.42 -68.12
CA ALA A 583 11.03 15.42 -68.48
C ALA A 583 12.44 14.80 -68.63
N PHE A 584 12.76 13.76 -67.85
CA PHE A 584 14.05 13.07 -67.93
C PHE A 584 14.16 12.14 -69.16
N ARG A 585 13.05 11.51 -69.61
CA ARG A 585 13.06 10.66 -70.83
C ARG A 585 13.11 11.43 -72.15
N ARG A 586 12.75 12.72 -72.18
CA ARG A 586 12.87 13.54 -73.41
C ARG A 586 14.28 14.08 -73.68
N ARG A 587 15.26 13.81 -72.81
CA ARG A 587 16.66 14.26 -72.99
C ARG A 587 17.61 13.15 -73.46
N ALA A 588 17.10 11.95 -73.77
CA ALA A 588 17.93 10.78 -74.10
C ALA A 588 17.81 10.27 -75.55
N ASP A 589 17.16 11.01 -76.46
CA ASP A 589 17.09 10.66 -77.88
C ASP A 589 17.70 11.79 -78.74
N PHE A 590 19.02 11.73 -78.93
CA PHE A 590 19.70 12.32 -80.09
C PHE A 590 20.68 11.26 -80.63
N PRO A 591 20.66 10.91 -81.92
CA PRO A 591 21.49 9.85 -82.49
C PRO A 591 22.92 10.36 -82.79
N ASP A 592 23.93 9.57 -82.42
CA ASP A 592 25.30 9.72 -82.92
C ASP A 592 25.36 9.17 -84.36
N GLU A 593 25.38 10.07 -85.34
CA GLU A 593 25.78 9.75 -86.72
C GLU A 593 27.31 9.68 -86.79
N GLY A 594 27.85 8.48 -87.01
CA GLY A 594 29.24 8.27 -87.36
C GLY A 594 29.52 8.69 -88.82
N ILE A 595 30.55 9.51 -89.01
CA ILE A 595 31.10 9.84 -90.34
C ILE A 595 32.13 8.77 -90.72
N PRO A 596 32.01 8.10 -91.89
CA PRO A 596 33.03 7.21 -92.41
C PRO A 596 34.07 7.97 -93.25
N VAL A 597 35.23 7.33 -93.48
CA VAL A 597 36.23 7.74 -94.48
C VAL A 597 35.63 7.65 -95.89
#